data_AF-A0A7Y4H4F0-F1
#
_entry.id   AF-A0A7Y4H4F0-F1
#
_cell.length_a   1.000
_cell.length_b   1.000
_cell.length_c   1.000
_cell.angle_alpha   90.00
_cell.angle_beta   90.00
_cell.angle_gamma   90.00
#
_symmetry.space_group_name_H-M   'P 1'
#
loop_
_entity.id
_entity.type
_entity.pdbx_description
1 polymer ?
#
loop_
_entity_poly.entity_id
_entity_poly.type
_entity_poly.pdbx_seq_one_letter_code
_entity_poly.pdbx_strand_id
1 'polypeptide(L)'
;MYQKSDLRRDSPVSIIGAGIAGAWQALLFARAGHAVTLYERSDADMTLSTSHWAGGMLAPYCEAEASEPVIGRLGLRSLDLWRELFPDTPFNGSLVVAHARDRADFERFAKLTTGHIRLDAGGVGQLEPSLDGRFHDGLFYADEGHVEPRKVLPELHARIKAAGGTIKFDCDAAAEDLDGIVIDCRGLAARDEQSKLRGVKGEMIIIETDEVELSRPVRLIHPRWPLYVIPRGDNKFMLGATSIEAEDTGVSVRSALELLGAAYAVHPAFAEARIVEFGSGLRPAFPDNLPRITIGKNKIAVNGLYRHGFLLAPALAELTLRYVQRGAIDNEVMRCV
;
A
#
# COMPACT_ATOMS: atom_id res chain seq x y z
N MET A 1 32.98 -13.19 18.17
CA MET A 1 33.29 -14.07 17.01
C MET A 1 32.26 -13.74 15.94
N TYR A 2 32.58 -12.80 15.03
CA TYR A 2 31.67 -12.40 13.96
C TYR A 2 31.58 -13.54 12.94
N GLN A 3 30.50 -14.33 12.98
CA GLN A 3 30.19 -15.28 11.92
C GLN A 3 29.84 -14.50 10.65
N LYS A 4 30.68 -14.65 9.62
CA LYS A 4 30.40 -14.14 8.26
C LYS A 4 29.08 -14.76 7.80
N SER A 5 28.11 -13.95 7.39
CA SER A 5 26.95 -14.44 6.67
C SER A 5 27.41 -15.01 5.33
N ASP A 6 27.01 -16.24 5.02
CA ASP A 6 27.31 -16.94 3.76
C ASP A 6 26.40 -16.47 2.59
N LEU A 7 25.85 -15.26 2.68
CA LEU A 7 25.05 -14.61 1.63
C LEU A 7 25.99 -14.18 0.50
N ARG A 8 26.42 -15.11 -0.35
CA ARG A 8 27.25 -14.81 -1.52
C ARG A 8 26.42 -14.04 -2.54
N ARG A 9 27.01 -12.99 -3.12
CA ARG A 9 26.38 -12.12 -4.11
C ARG A 9 25.84 -12.87 -5.34
N ASP A 10 26.44 -14.00 -5.68
CA ASP A 10 26.09 -14.82 -6.84
C ASP A 10 25.08 -15.93 -6.52
N SER A 11 24.63 -16.06 -5.27
CA SER A 11 23.61 -17.04 -4.89
C SER A 11 22.26 -16.71 -5.57
N PRO A 12 21.49 -17.73 -6.01
CA PRO A 12 20.13 -17.50 -6.48
C PRO A 12 19.28 -16.90 -5.35
N VAL A 13 18.26 -16.13 -5.74
CA VAL A 13 17.36 -15.44 -4.82
C VAL A 13 15.95 -15.97 -5.00
N SER A 14 15.46 -16.62 -3.96
CA SER A 14 14.12 -17.20 -3.90
C SER A 14 13.23 -16.30 -3.05
N ILE A 15 12.09 -15.86 -3.58
CA ILE A 15 11.18 -14.94 -2.89
C ILE A 15 9.83 -15.62 -2.75
N ILE A 16 9.24 -15.60 -1.57
CA ILE A 16 7.96 -16.28 -1.30
C ILE A 16 6.88 -15.22 -1.02
N GLY A 17 5.81 -15.22 -1.80
CA GLY A 17 4.71 -14.26 -1.79
C GLY A 17 4.83 -13.20 -2.88
N ALA A 18 3.95 -13.25 -3.89
CA ALA A 18 3.94 -12.34 -5.04
C ALA A 18 3.05 -11.10 -4.86
N GLY A 19 2.59 -10.82 -3.64
CA GLY A 19 2.01 -9.53 -3.30
C GLY A 19 3.02 -8.38 -3.44
N ILE A 20 2.56 -7.15 -3.22
CA ILE A 20 3.35 -5.95 -3.52
C ILE A 20 4.76 -5.94 -2.88
N ALA A 21 4.90 -6.47 -1.66
CA ALA A 21 6.18 -6.56 -0.97
C ALA A 21 7.18 -7.45 -1.74
N GLY A 22 6.84 -8.72 -1.97
CA GLY A 22 7.72 -9.67 -2.64
C GLY A 22 7.93 -9.34 -4.13
N ALA A 23 6.92 -8.76 -4.76
CA ALA A 23 7.04 -8.30 -6.14
C ALA A 23 8.13 -7.22 -6.27
N TRP A 24 8.16 -6.22 -5.38
CA TRP A 24 9.22 -5.19 -5.38
C TRP A 24 10.60 -5.77 -5.07
N GLN A 25 10.70 -6.75 -4.15
CA GLN A 25 11.95 -7.49 -3.93
C GLN A 25 12.41 -8.13 -5.24
N ALA A 26 11.53 -8.88 -5.90
CA ALA A 26 11.87 -9.61 -7.12
C ALA A 26 12.34 -8.68 -8.25
N LEU A 27 11.65 -7.56 -8.43
CA LEU A 27 11.99 -6.59 -9.47
C LEU A 27 13.37 -5.98 -9.25
N LEU A 28 13.66 -5.49 -8.05
CA LEU A 28 14.94 -4.83 -7.77
C LEU A 28 16.11 -5.83 -7.79
N PHE A 29 15.93 -7.03 -7.26
CA PHE A 29 16.97 -8.07 -7.31
C PHE A 29 17.23 -8.53 -8.76
N ALA A 30 16.19 -8.74 -9.58
CA ALA A 30 16.36 -9.12 -10.98
C ALA A 30 17.08 -8.02 -11.78
N ARG A 31 16.69 -6.74 -11.60
CA ARG A 31 17.38 -5.59 -12.23
C ARG A 31 18.83 -5.43 -11.78
N ALA A 32 19.15 -5.89 -10.57
CA ALA A 32 20.51 -5.91 -10.06
C ALA A 32 21.35 -7.11 -10.54
N GLY A 33 20.78 -7.97 -11.40
CA GLY A 33 21.46 -9.10 -12.05
C GLY A 33 21.42 -10.41 -11.27
N HIS A 34 20.62 -10.51 -10.19
CA HIS A 34 20.45 -11.77 -9.47
C HIS A 34 19.54 -12.73 -10.25
N ALA A 35 19.81 -14.04 -10.14
CA ALA A 35 18.89 -15.08 -10.62
C ALA A 35 17.71 -15.20 -9.64
N VAL A 36 16.57 -14.63 -10.01
CA VAL A 36 15.38 -14.52 -9.13
C VAL A 36 14.30 -15.53 -9.52
N THR A 37 13.76 -16.23 -8.52
CA THR A 37 12.46 -16.92 -8.63
C THR A 37 11.50 -16.43 -7.54
N LEU A 38 10.33 -15.94 -7.96
CA LEU A 38 9.23 -15.53 -7.10
C LEU A 38 8.16 -16.63 -7.07
N TYR A 39 7.82 -17.11 -5.87
CA TYR A 39 6.85 -18.17 -5.64
C TYR A 39 5.58 -17.60 -5.04
N GLU A 40 4.43 -18.03 -5.54
CA GLU A 40 3.11 -17.65 -5.06
C GLU A 40 2.20 -18.87 -5.03
N ARG A 41 1.49 -19.05 -3.92
CA ARG A 41 0.56 -20.18 -3.75
C ARG A 41 -0.75 -19.98 -4.51
N SER A 42 -1.14 -18.72 -4.72
CA SER A 42 -2.33 -18.36 -5.48
C SER A 42 -2.06 -18.34 -6.98
N ASP A 43 -3.15 -18.25 -7.74
CA ASP A 43 -3.11 -17.99 -9.16
C ASP A 43 -2.62 -16.57 -9.48
N ALA A 44 -2.49 -16.29 -10.78
CA ALA A 44 -2.05 -14.99 -11.28
C ALA A 44 -3.06 -13.84 -11.05
N ASP A 45 -4.32 -14.16 -10.70
CA ASP A 45 -5.35 -13.14 -10.42
C ASP A 45 -5.17 -12.53 -9.02
N MET A 46 -4.40 -13.20 -8.16
CA MET A 46 -3.96 -12.69 -6.85
C MET A 46 -5.11 -12.33 -5.90
N THR A 47 -6.30 -12.89 -6.10
CA THR A 47 -7.53 -12.55 -5.35
C THR A 47 -7.43 -12.84 -3.85
N LEU A 48 -6.60 -13.82 -3.46
CA LEU A 48 -6.32 -14.16 -2.06
C LEU A 48 -5.29 -13.21 -1.41
N SER A 49 -4.60 -12.39 -2.19
CA SER A 49 -3.62 -11.43 -1.67
C SER A 49 -4.31 -10.20 -1.09
N THR A 50 -3.87 -9.74 0.08
CA THR A 50 -4.27 -8.43 0.61
C THR A 50 -3.95 -7.28 -0.35
N SER A 51 -2.97 -7.46 -1.24
CA SER A 51 -2.65 -6.46 -2.27
C SER A 51 -3.84 -6.20 -3.21
N HIS A 52 -4.66 -7.23 -3.49
CA HIS A 52 -5.84 -7.14 -4.36
C HIS A 52 -6.94 -6.22 -3.80
N TRP A 53 -6.98 -6.07 -2.48
CA TRP A 53 -7.98 -5.31 -1.73
C TRP A 53 -7.48 -3.94 -1.24
N ALA A 54 -6.29 -3.51 -1.67
CA ALA A 54 -5.66 -2.29 -1.19
C ALA A 54 -6.26 -1.03 -1.83
N GLY A 55 -6.09 0.13 -1.17
CA GLY A 55 -6.41 1.44 -1.76
C GLY A 55 -5.42 1.86 -2.85
N GLY A 56 -4.13 1.52 -2.69
CA GLY A 56 -3.09 1.90 -3.65
C GLY A 56 -2.63 3.36 -3.54
N MET A 57 -2.87 4.02 -2.41
CA MET A 57 -2.37 5.38 -2.18
C MET A 57 -0.84 5.40 -2.01
N LEU A 58 -0.19 6.38 -2.63
CA LEU A 58 1.23 6.68 -2.50
C LEU A 58 1.37 8.05 -1.81
N ALA A 59 0.98 8.08 -0.53
CA ALA A 59 0.62 9.31 0.17
C ALA A 59 1.37 9.49 1.52
N PRO A 60 2.71 9.67 1.51
CA PRO A 60 3.49 9.77 2.74
C PRO A 60 3.17 10.99 3.60
N TYR A 61 2.64 12.07 3.02
CA TYR A 61 2.34 13.30 3.73
C TYR A 61 0.95 13.25 4.39
N CYS A 62 -0.07 12.79 3.67
CA CYS A 62 -1.42 12.58 4.22
C CYS A 62 -1.43 11.53 5.33
N GLU A 63 -0.64 10.47 5.16
CA GLU A 63 -0.60 9.37 6.13
C GLU A 63 0.24 9.70 7.37
N ALA A 64 1.04 10.77 7.35
CA ALA A 64 1.86 11.23 8.47
C ALA A 64 1.05 11.54 9.73
N GLU A 65 -0.23 11.92 9.60
CA GLU A 65 -1.09 12.24 10.76
C GLU A 65 -1.22 11.07 11.74
N ALA A 66 -1.16 9.83 11.25
CA ALA A 66 -1.38 8.64 12.05
C ALA A 66 -0.22 7.64 11.94
N SER A 67 0.95 8.05 11.44
CA SER A 67 2.10 7.17 11.23
C SER A 67 3.38 7.71 11.85
N GLU A 68 4.29 6.79 12.17
CA GLU A 68 5.61 7.13 12.70
C GLU A 68 6.50 7.76 11.62
N PRO A 69 7.47 8.63 11.98
CA PRO A 69 8.35 9.32 11.02
C PRO A 69 9.07 8.39 10.02
N VAL A 70 9.38 7.16 10.43
CA VAL A 70 10.00 6.14 9.57
C VAL A 70 9.17 5.83 8.33
N ILE A 71 7.83 5.88 8.44
CA ILE A 71 6.90 5.64 7.33
C ILE A 71 6.99 6.76 6.31
N GLY A 72 7.02 8.01 6.76
CA GLY A 72 7.23 9.17 5.89
C GLY A 72 8.58 9.12 5.17
N ARG A 73 9.68 8.87 5.89
CA ARG A 73 11.03 8.74 5.34
C ARG A 73 11.11 7.67 4.23
N LEU A 74 10.62 6.47 4.51
CA LEU A 74 10.62 5.36 3.56
C LEU A 74 9.63 5.59 2.40
N GLY A 75 8.51 6.24 2.68
CA GLY A 75 7.50 6.60 1.70
C GLY A 75 8.02 7.60 0.67
N LEU A 76 8.72 8.66 1.12
CA LEU A 76 9.36 9.63 0.21
C LEU A 76 10.36 8.96 -0.72
N ARG A 77 11.23 8.09 -0.19
CA ARG A 77 12.16 7.33 -1.04
C ARG A 77 11.43 6.40 -2.02
N SER A 78 10.30 5.85 -1.60
CA SER A 78 9.49 5.01 -2.46
C SER A 78 8.78 5.79 -3.56
N LEU A 79 8.41 7.06 -3.34
CA LEU A 79 7.87 7.91 -4.42
C LEU A 79 8.91 8.09 -5.53
N ASP A 80 10.19 8.30 -5.19
CA ASP A 80 11.27 8.37 -6.18
C ASP A 80 11.35 7.08 -7.02
N LEU A 81 11.30 5.92 -6.35
CA LEU A 81 11.37 4.61 -7.01
C LEU A 81 10.15 4.34 -7.89
N TRP A 82 8.95 4.74 -7.45
CA TRP A 82 7.74 4.70 -8.27
C TRP A 82 7.89 5.57 -9.52
N ARG A 83 8.36 6.82 -9.39
CA ARG A 83 8.60 7.71 -10.53
C ARG A 83 9.67 7.18 -11.50
N GLU A 84 10.74 6.61 -10.96
CA GLU A 84 11.84 6.06 -11.75
C GLU A 84 11.42 4.80 -12.53
N LEU A 85 10.72 3.87 -11.87
CA LEU A 85 10.47 2.55 -12.42
C LEU A 85 9.08 2.42 -13.05
N PHE A 86 8.13 3.26 -12.68
CA PHE A 86 6.77 3.32 -13.22
C PHE A 86 6.41 4.77 -13.56
N PRO A 87 7.05 5.38 -14.58
CA PRO A 87 6.91 6.80 -14.90
C PRO A 87 5.48 7.22 -15.26
N ASP A 88 4.64 6.28 -15.69
CA ASP A 88 3.22 6.51 -16.02
C ASP A 88 2.30 6.48 -14.79
N THR A 89 2.83 6.25 -13.59
CA THR A 89 2.06 6.30 -12.34
C THR A 89 1.50 7.71 -12.13
N PRO A 90 0.18 7.87 -11.89
CA PRO A 90 -0.40 9.20 -11.71
C PRO A 90 0.00 9.80 -10.36
N PHE A 91 0.80 10.86 -10.43
CA PHE A 91 1.15 11.73 -9.31
C PHE A 91 0.35 13.03 -9.38
N ASN A 92 -0.98 12.90 -9.31
CA ASN A 92 -1.92 14.02 -9.36
C ASN A 92 -2.18 14.65 -7.98
N GLY A 93 -1.47 14.20 -6.94
CA GLY A 93 -1.63 14.59 -5.55
C GLY A 93 -2.74 13.86 -4.80
N SER A 94 -2.99 14.27 -3.56
CA SER A 94 -4.18 13.89 -2.77
C SER A 94 -4.91 15.14 -2.28
N LEU A 95 -6.22 15.06 -2.14
CA LEU A 95 -7.04 16.15 -1.61
C LEU A 95 -7.70 15.71 -0.30
N VAL A 96 -7.52 16.50 0.75
CA VAL A 96 -8.19 16.31 2.04
C VAL A 96 -9.23 17.41 2.22
N VAL A 97 -10.46 17.02 2.54
CA VAL A 97 -11.60 17.93 2.73
C VAL A 97 -12.33 17.62 4.03
N ALA A 98 -13.09 18.59 4.54
CA ALA A 98 -13.95 18.43 5.70
C ALA A 98 -15.21 19.28 5.55
N HIS A 99 -16.32 18.83 6.15
CA HIS A 99 -17.48 19.69 6.29
C HIS A 99 -17.25 20.74 7.38
N ALA A 100 -17.99 21.85 7.33
CA ALA A 100 -17.85 22.97 8.26
C ALA A 100 -17.93 22.56 9.74
N ARG A 101 -18.73 21.55 10.07
CA ARG A 101 -18.87 21.01 11.43
C ARG A 101 -17.62 20.28 11.93
N ASP A 102 -16.80 19.77 11.02
CA ASP A 102 -15.62 18.94 11.29
C ASP A 102 -14.31 19.76 11.18
N ARG A 103 -14.42 21.10 11.13
CA ARG A 103 -13.30 22.03 10.95
C ARG A 103 -12.21 21.89 12.01
N ALA A 104 -12.58 21.60 13.26
CA ALA A 104 -11.59 21.43 14.33
C ALA A 104 -10.64 20.25 14.05
N ASP A 105 -11.18 19.14 13.54
CA ASP A 105 -10.39 17.97 13.15
C ASP A 105 -9.57 18.22 11.90
N PHE A 106 -10.11 18.97 10.93
CA PHE A 106 -9.37 19.41 9.75
C PHE A 106 -8.15 20.26 10.12
N GLU A 107 -8.32 21.23 11.02
CA GLU A 107 -7.23 22.08 11.51
C GLU A 107 -6.18 21.29 12.31
N ARG A 108 -6.62 20.30 13.09
CA ARG A 108 -5.72 19.35 13.78
C ARG A 108 -4.92 18.53 12.77
N PHE A 109 -5.59 18.00 11.75
CA PHE A 109 -4.98 17.23 10.67
C PHE A 109 -3.92 18.03 9.90
N ALA A 110 -4.23 19.28 9.55
CA ALA A 110 -3.28 20.19 8.90
C ALA A 110 -2.02 20.41 9.74
N LYS A 111 -2.14 20.54 11.08
CA LYS A 111 -0.98 20.73 11.97
C LYS A 111 -0.11 19.48 12.11
N LEU A 112 -0.69 18.29 11.99
CA LEU A 112 0.00 17.01 12.12
C LEU A 112 0.65 16.54 10.81
N THR A 113 0.38 17.23 9.70
CA THR A 113 0.90 16.89 8.38
C THR A 113 1.68 18.06 7.78
N THR A 114 2.48 17.78 6.75
CA THR A 114 3.30 18.79 6.07
C THR A 114 3.17 18.61 4.55
N GLY A 115 3.74 19.52 3.76
CA GLY A 115 3.71 19.40 2.29
C GLY A 115 2.36 19.73 1.63
N HIS A 116 1.36 20.18 2.40
CA HIS A 116 0.08 20.60 1.85
C HIS A 116 0.04 22.07 1.46
N ILE A 117 -0.73 22.36 0.43
CA ILE A 117 -1.21 23.68 0.06
C ILE A 117 -2.64 23.81 0.55
N ARG A 118 -2.94 24.88 1.30
CA ARG A 118 -4.32 25.19 1.69
C ARG A 118 -5.07 25.80 0.52
N LEU A 119 -6.27 25.29 0.28
CA LEU A 119 -7.18 25.75 -0.76
C LEU A 119 -8.44 26.30 -0.12
N ASP A 120 -9.00 27.34 -0.74
CA ASP A 120 -10.38 27.75 -0.51
C ASP A 120 -11.34 26.93 -1.38
N ALA A 121 -12.64 27.21 -1.28
CA ALA A 121 -13.68 26.55 -2.05
C ALA A 121 -13.42 26.60 -3.57
N GLY A 122 -12.95 27.75 -4.07
CA GLY A 122 -12.63 27.92 -5.49
C GLY A 122 -11.45 27.06 -5.92
N GLY A 123 -10.40 26.98 -5.10
CA GLY A 123 -9.26 26.11 -5.34
C GLY A 123 -9.64 24.62 -5.32
N VAL A 124 -10.54 24.21 -4.42
CA VAL A 124 -11.10 22.85 -4.42
C VAL A 124 -11.86 22.57 -5.72
N GLY A 125 -12.77 23.46 -6.13
CA GLY A 125 -13.54 23.31 -7.38
C GLY A 125 -12.68 23.36 -8.65
N GLN A 126 -11.57 24.10 -8.66
CA GLN A 126 -10.62 24.08 -9.77
C GLN A 126 -9.86 22.75 -9.88
N LEU A 127 -9.51 22.14 -8.75
CA LEU A 127 -8.82 20.86 -8.73
C LEU A 127 -9.74 19.68 -9.03
N GLU A 128 -10.94 19.69 -8.46
CA GLU A 128 -11.98 18.67 -8.63
C GLU A 128 -13.33 19.35 -8.89
N PRO A 129 -13.70 19.61 -10.17
CA PRO A 129 -14.95 20.29 -10.52
C PRO A 129 -16.21 19.63 -9.98
N SER A 130 -16.24 18.29 -9.86
CA SER A 130 -17.35 17.58 -9.23
C SER A 130 -17.52 17.90 -7.74
N LEU A 131 -16.56 18.56 -7.10
CA LEU A 131 -16.64 19.01 -5.71
C LEU A 131 -16.88 20.52 -5.56
N ASP A 132 -17.12 21.24 -6.66
CA ASP A 132 -17.34 22.69 -6.61
C ASP A 132 -18.51 23.08 -5.68
N GLY A 133 -18.28 24.07 -4.83
CA GLY A 133 -19.24 24.52 -3.82
C GLY A 133 -19.56 23.52 -2.70
N ARG A 134 -18.97 22.32 -2.67
CA ARG A 134 -19.24 21.29 -1.65
C ARG A 134 -18.48 21.51 -0.34
N PHE A 135 -17.26 22.05 -0.44
CA PHE A 135 -16.35 22.24 0.68
C PHE A 135 -15.81 23.67 0.71
N HIS A 136 -15.64 24.22 1.90
CA HIS A 136 -15.15 25.59 2.08
C HIS A 136 -13.63 25.69 1.99
N ASP A 137 -12.93 24.65 2.40
CA ASP A 137 -11.49 24.54 2.43
C ASP A 137 -11.03 23.10 2.13
N GLY A 138 -9.77 22.99 1.69
CA GLY A 138 -9.10 21.74 1.42
C GLY A 138 -7.60 21.82 1.66
N LEU A 139 -6.97 20.67 1.89
CA LEU A 139 -5.52 20.52 1.90
C LEU A 139 -5.11 19.69 0.70
N PHE A 140 -4.29 20.25 -0.17
CA PHE A 140 -3.80 19.58 -1.36
C PHE A 140 -2.33 19.21 -1.23
N TYR A 141 -2.03 17.92 -1.39
CA TYR A 141 -0.70 17.36 -1.29
C TYR A 141 -0.22 17.00 -2.70
N ALA A 142 0.44 17.94 -3.38
CA ALA A 142 0.70 17.84 -4.82
C ALA A 142 1.65 16.70 -5.22
N ASP A 143 2.60 16.35 -4.34
CA ASP A 143 3.66 15.38 -4.66
C ASP A 143 3.24 13.91 -4.47
N GLU A 144 2.03 13.68 -3.97
CA GLU A 144 1.48 12.34 -3.75
C GLU A 144 0.90 11.72 -5.02
N GLY A 145 0.72 10.42 -5.00
CA GLY A 145 0.13 9.68 -6.10
C GLY A 145 -0.79 8.57 -5.64
N HIS A 146 -1.29 7.82 -6.62
CA HIS A 146 -2.02 6.59 -6.37
C HIS A 146 -1.82 5.63 -7.53
N VAL A 147 -2.06 4.35 -7.28
CA VAL A 147 -2.04 3.29 -8.28
C VAL A 147 -3.29 2.46 -8.15
N GLU A 148 -3.63 1.78 -9.24
CA GLU A 148 -4.64 0.73 -9.25
C GLU A 148 -4.00 -0.62 -8.90
N PRO A 149 -4.18 -1.19 -7.69
CA PRO A 149 -3.51 -2.42 -7.28
C PRO A 149 -3.71 -3.57 -8.27
N ARG A 150 -4.93 -3.71 -8.81
CA ARG A 150 -5.31 -4.77 -9.75
C ARG A 150 -4.72 -4.58 -11.15
N LYS A 151 -4.24 -3.38 -11.51
CA LYS A 151 -3.55 -3.12 -12.78
C LYS A 151 -2.02 -3.11 -12.59
N VAL A 152 -1.53 -2.46 -11.54
CA VAL A 152 -0.10 -2.25 -11.30
C VAL A 152 0.62 -3.52 -10.85
N LEU A 153 -0.03 -4.42 -10.10
CA LEU A 153 0.63 -5.64 -9.63
C LEU A 153 0.94 -6.60 -10.80
N PRO A 154 0.01 -6.89 -11.73
CA PRO A 154 0.34 -7.60 -12.97
C PRO A 154 1.42 -6.92 -13.81
N GLU A 155 1.42 -5.59 -13.90
CA GLU A 155 2.46 -4.84 -14.60
C GLU A 155 3.84 -5.05 -13.96
N LEU A 156 3.91 -5.00 -12.63
CA LEU A 156 5.11 -5.26 -11.87
C LEU A 156 5.59 -6.71 -12.08
N HIS A 157 4.68 -7.70 -12.09
CA HIS A 157 4.99 -9.08 -12.45
C HIS A 157 5.53 -9.23 -13.87
N ALA A 158 4.99 -8.48 -14.83
CA ALA A 158 5.52 -8.45 -16.19
C ALA A 158 6.95 -7.86 -16.23
N ARG A 159 7.21 -6.80 -15.46
CA ARG A 159 8.55 -6.18 -15.35
C ARG A 159 9.58 -7.09 -14.69
N ILE A 160 9.18 -7.91 -13.71
CA ILE A 160 10.06 -8.96 -13.13
C ILE A 160 10.48 -9.93 -14.23
N LYS A 161 9.53 -10.44 -15.02
CA LYS A 161 9.80 -11.34 -16.15
C LYS A 161 10.69 -10.69 -17.21
N ALA A 162 10.43 -9.43 -17.56
CA ALA A 162 11.26 -8.67 -18.49
C ALA A 162 12.70 -8.44 -17.99
N ALA A 163 12.89 -8.36 -16.67
CA ALA A 163 14.21 -8.28 -16.03
C ALA A 163 14.90 -9.66 -15.89
N GLY A 164 14.32 -10.74 -16.41
CA GLY A 164 14.87 -12.09 -16.37
C GLY A 164 14.50 -12.90 -15.12
N GLY A 165 13.62 -12.38 -14.25
CA GLY A 165 13.09 -13.12 -13.11
C GLY A 165 12.03 -14.13 -13.52
N THR A 166 11.91 -15.22 -12.77
CA THR A 166 10.85 -16.23 -12.94
C THR A 166 9.76 -16.03 -11.89
N ILE A 167 8.48 -16.25 -12.26
CA ILE A 167 7.36 -16.28 -11.32
C ILE A 167 6.66 -17.63 -11.43
N LYS A 168 6.41 -18.28 -10.30
CA LYS A 168 5.70 -19.55 -10.17
C LYS A 168 4.45 -19.35 -9.31
N PHE A 169 3.31 -19.24 -9.99
CA PHE A 169 1.98 -19.28 -9.36
C PHE A 169 1.58 -20.72 -9.04
N ASP A 170 0.51 -20.89 -8.25
CA ASP A 170 -0.01 -22.19 -7.81
C ASP A 170 1.06 -23.07 -7.14
N CYS A 171 2.02 -22.42 -6.46
CA CYS A 171 3.19 -23.06 -5.87
C CYS A 171 3.37 -22.60 -4.43
N ASP A 172 2.90 -23.42 -3.49
CA ASP A 172 3.11 -23.22 -2.05
C ASP A 172 4.50 -23.70 -1.64
N ALA A 173 5.50 -22.85 -1.83
CA ALA A 173 6.90 -23.16 -1.53
C ALA A 173 7.21 -22.92 -0.04
N ALA A 174 7.81 -23.92 0.62
CA ALA A 174 8.39 -23.77 1.96
C ALA A 174 9.81 -23.19 1.86
N ALA A 175 10.19 -22.36 2.84
CA ALA A 175 11.48 -21.69 2.82
C ALA A 175 12.67 -22.65 2.93
N GLU A 176 12.47 -23.78 3.60
CA GLU A 176 13.48 -24.81 3.87
C GLU A 176 13.84 -25.61 2.61
N ASP A 177 12.95 -25.64 1.62
CA ASP A 177 13.10 -26.39 0.37
C ASP A 177 13.77 -25.57 -0.75
N LEU A 178 14.13 -24.31 -0.46
CA LEU A 178 14.65 -23.37 -1.45
C LEU A 178 16.14 -23.13 -1.27
N ASP A 179 16.87 -23.18 -2.39
CA ASP A 179 18.29 -22.89 -2.42
C ASP A 179 18.58 -21.38 -2.40
N GLY A 180 19.79 -21.03 -1.93
CA GLY A 180 20.33 -19.68 -1.97
C GLY A 180 19.78 -18.75 -0.90
N ILE A 181 19.52 -17.50 -1.28
CA ILE A 181 18.97 -16.48 -0.39
C ILE A 181 17.45 -16.54 -0.46
N VAL A 182 16.79 -16.79 0.67
CA VAL A 182 15.33 -16.82 0.74
C VAL A 182 14.81 -15.50 1.32
N ILE A 183 13.89 -14.84 0.61
CA ILE A 183 13.20 -13.63 1.07
C ILE A 183 11.70 -13.95 1.26
N ASP A 184 11.27 -14.04 2.51
CA ASP A 184 9.89 -14.33 2.89
C ASP A 184 9.05 -13.04 2.95
N CYS A 185 8.12 -12.92 2.01
CA CYS A 185 7.16 -11.83 1.86
C CYS A 185 5.71 -12.36 1.88
N ARG A 186 5.45 -13.49 2.55
CA ARG A 186 4.13 -14.15 2.59
C ARG A 186 3.06 -13.34 3.34
N GLY A 187 3.42 -12.19 3.90
CA GLY A 187 2.52 -11.35 4.66
C GLY A 187 2.03 -12.08 5.90
N LEU A 188 0.72 -12.20 6.05
CA LEU A 188 0.12 -12.79 7.25
C LEU A 188 0.46 -14.27 7.43
N ALA A 189 0.69 -14.99 6.33
CA ALA A 189 1.02 -16.40 6.40
C ALA A 189 2.42 -16.68 6.94
N ALA A 190 3.29 -15.67 7.03
CA ALA A 190 4.58 -15.79 7.72
C ALA A 190 4.45 -15.82 9.25
N ARG A 191 3.22 -15.86 9.81
CA ARG A 191 2.98 -15.92 11.27
C ARG A 191 3.48 -17.23 11.90
N ASP A 192 3.59 -18.29 11.11
CA ASP A 192 4.23 -19.56 11.50
C ASP A 192 5.64 -19.34 12.07
N GLU A 193 6.39 -18.39 11.52
CA GLU A 193 7.73 -18.02 11.97
C GLU A 193 7.82 -16.64 12.63
N GLN A 194 6.88 -15.75 12.31
CA GLN A 194 6.78 -14.40 12.84
C GLN A 194 5.51 -14.26 13.68
N SER A 195 5.47 -14.97 14.81
CA SER A 195 4.29 -15.12 15.68
C SER A 195 3.63 -13.83 16.17
N LYS A 196 4.33 -12.69 16.09
CA LYS A 196 3.80 -11.36 16.43
C LYS A 196 3.00 -10.71 15.29
N LEU A 197 2.97 -11.29 14.10
CA LEU A 197 2.12 -10.80 13.02
C LEU A 197 0.65 -11.01 13.37
N ARG A 198 -0.14 -9.97 13.15
CA ARG A 198 -1.60 -9.99 13.26
C ARG A 198 -2.23 -9.45 11.99
N GLY A 199 -3.47 -9.86 11.73
CA GLY A 199 -4.27 -9.35 10.63
C GLY A 199 -5.07 -8.16 11.10
N VAL A 200 -5.02 -7.06 10.35
CA VAL A 200 -5.97 -5.96 10.50
C VAL A 200 -6.87 -5.94 9.29
N LYS A 201 -8.14 -6.27 9.51
CA LYS A 201 -9.14 -6.28 8.43
C LYS A 201 -9.38 -4.86 7.93
N GLY A 202 -9.24 -4.71 6.62
CA GLY A 202 -9.65 -3.52 5.89
C GLY A 202 -10.74 -3.87 4.91
N GLU A 203 -11.92 -3.29 5.08
CA GLU A 203 -13.05 -3.46 4.16
C GLU A 203 -13.15 -2.26 3.23
N MET A 204 -13.57 -2.53 2.00
CA MET A 204 -13.73 -1.56 0.92
C MET A 204 -14.93 -1.90 0.06
N ILE A 205 -15.41 -0.90 -0.66
CA ILE A 205 -16.51 -1.02 -1.62
C ILE A 205 -16.08 -0.37 -2.92
N ILE A 206 -16.31 -1.03 -4.05
CA ILE A 206 -16.18 -0.40 -5.36
C ILE A 206 -17.58 0.00 -5.82
N ILE A 207 -17.72 1.27 -6.19
CA ILE A 207 -18.93 1.84 -6.79
C ILE A 207 -18.62 2.36 -8.19
N GLU A 208 -19.64 2.53 -9.01
CA GLU A 208 -19.54 3.01 -10.39
C GLU A 208 -20.59 4.09 -10.68
N THR A 209 -20.16 5.24 -11.19
CA THR A 209 -21.02 6.36 -11.61
C THR A 209 -20.27 7.26 -12.58
N ASP A 210 -20.97 7.78 -13.59
CA ASP A 210 -20.49 8.78 -14.55
C ASP A 210 -20.86 10.22 -14.17
N GLU A 211 -21.56 10.43 -13.05
CA GLU A 211 -21.96 11.75 -12.56
C GLU A 211 -20.87 12.47 -11.77
N VAL A 212 -19.85 11.73 -11.31
CA VAL A 212 -18.72 12.25 -10.55
C VAL A 212 -17.44 11.89 -11.27
N GLU A 213 -16.54 12.85 -11.43
CA GLU A 213 -15.19 12.64 -11.92
C GLU A 213 -14.20 13.13 -10.86
N LEU A 214 -13.26 12.27 -10.46
CA LEU A 214 -12.17 12.64 -9.57
C LEU A 214 -10.84 12.26 -10.22
N SER A 215 -9.92 13.20 -10.26
CA SER A 215 -8.57 12.99 -10.81
C SER A 215 -7.57 12.43 -9.80
N ARG A 216 -7.94 12.44 -8.51
CA ARG A 216 -7.08 12.04 -7.39
C ARG A 216 -7.85 11.47 -6.20
N PRO A 217 -7.17 10.80 -5.24
CA PRO A 217 -7.79 10.40 -3.99
C PRO A 217 -8.32 11.58 -3.19
N VAL A 218 -9.57 11.49 -2.74
CA VAL A 218 -10.21 12.45 -1.85
C VAL A 218 -10.40 11.82 -0.47
N ARG A 219 -9.77 12.39 0.55
CA ARG A 219 -9.96 11.99 1.95
C ARG A 219 -10.96 12.93 2.61
N LEU A 220 -12.09 12.39 3.07
CA LEU A 220 -13.01 13.11 3.94
C LEU A 220 -12.57 12.95 5.39
N ILE A 221 -12.25 14.07 6.04
CA ILE A 221 -12.11 14.12 7.49
C ILE A 221 -13.50 14.09 8.10
N HIS A 222 -13.79 13.02 8.82
CA HIS A 222 -15.04 12.85 9.54
C HIS A 222 -14.77 12.15 10.88
N PRO A 223 -15.31 12.62 12.01
CA PRO A 223 -14.99 12.12 13.34
C PRO A 223 -15.34 10.65 13.54
N ARG A 224 -16.30 10.13 12.75
CA ARG A 224 -16.77 8.75 12.86
C ARG A 224 -16.38 7.84 11.69
N TRP A 225 -16.18 8.40 10.50
CA TRP A 225 -16.09 7.65 9.25
C TRP A 225 -15.00 8.23 8.35
N PRO A 226 -13.72 8.10 8.71
CA PRO A 226 -12.64 8.49 7.80
C PRO A 226 -12.82 7.71 6.49
N LEU A 227 -12.98 8.43 5.39
CA LEU A 227 -13.26 7.85 4.08
C LEU A 227 -12.20 8.36 3.09
N TYR A 228 -11.69 7.45 2.29
CA TYR A 228 -11.04 7.76 1.03
C TYR A 228 -11.98 7.36 -0.11
N VAL A 229 -12.14 8.28 -1.07
CA VAL A 229 -12.73 8.02 -2.39
C VAL A 229 -11.58 8.04 -3.38
N ILE A 230 -11.23 6.86 -3.90
CA ILE A 230 -10.05 6.67 -4.76
C ILE A 230 -10.54 6.33 -6.17
N PRO A 231 -10.24 7.14 -7.20
CA PRO A 231 -10.61 6.82 -8.57
C PRO A 231 -9.86 5.58 -9.07
N ARG A 232 -10.56 4.73 -9.82
CA ARG A 232 -10.09 3.45 -10.37
C ARG A 232 -10.02 3.44 -11.92
N GLY A 233 -10.41 4.55 -12.53
CA GLY A 233 -10.71 4.65 -13.96
C GLY A 233 -12.06 4.00 -14.29
N ASP A 234 -12.51 4.15 -15.54
CA ASP A 234 -13.75 3.54 -16.04
C ASP A 234 -14.96 3.84 -15.13
N ASN A 235 -15.05 5.09 -14.66
CA ASN A 235 -16.11 5.61 -13.79
C ASN A 235 -16.26 4.86 -12.44
N LYS A 236 -15.22 4.15 -12.01
CA LYS A 236 -15.20 3.41 -10.75
C LYS A 236 -14.45 4.15 -9.66
N PHE A 237 -14.94 4.01 -8.44
CA PHE A 237 -14.33 4.55 -7.23
C PHE A 237 -14.26 3.48 -6.16
N MET A 238 -13.11 3.38 -5.50
CA MET A 238 -13.00 2.60 -4.28
C MET A 238 -13.26 3.50 -3.09
N LEU A 239 -14.24 3.09 -2.29
CA LEU A 239 -14.55 3.63 -0.99
C LEU A 239 -13.83 2.79 0.04
N GLY A 240 -12.98 3.42 0.85
CA GLY A 240 -12.33 2.69 1.89
C GLY A 240 -11.29 3.47 2.66
N ALA A 241 -10.56 2.83 3.55
CA ALA A 241 -10.89 1.49 4.04
C ALA A 241 -11.00 1.51 5.55
N THR A 242 -11.85 0.65 6.10
CA THR A 242 -11.93 0.44 7.54
C THR A 242 -10.60 -0.10 8.08
N SER A 243 -10.44 -0.06 9.40
CA SER A 243 -9.33 -0.70 10.12
C SER A 243 -9.89 -1.38 11.36
N ILE A 244 -10.07 -2.70 11.28
CA ILE A 244 -10.75 -3.50 12.30
C ILE A 244 -9.79 -4.58 12.80
N GLU A 245 -9.67 -4.68 14.12
CA GLU A 245 -8.92 -5.74 14.80
C GLU A 245 -9.71 -7.06 14.76
N ALA A 246 -9.80 -7.63 13.56
CA ALA A 246 -10.45 -8.90 13.25
C ALA A 246 -9.72 -9.58 12.07
N GLU A 247 -9.89 -10.90 11.95
CA GLU A 247 -9.20 -11.72 10.94
C GLU A 247 -10.16 -12.55 10.07
N ASP A 248 -11.44 -12.15 9.99
CA ASP A 248 -12.37 -12.67 8.99
C ASP A 248 -12.25 -11.90 7.66
N THR A 249 -12.86 -12.43 6.59
CA THR A 249 -12.81 -11.82 5.25
C THR A 249 -14.16 -11.23 4.80
N GLY A 250 -15.17 -11.25 5.67
CA GLY A 250 -16.49 -10.69 5.37
C GLY A 250 -16.53 -9.18 5.56
N VAL A 251 -17.29 -8.50 4.70
CA VAL A 251 -17.64 -7.09 4.93
C VAL A 251 -18.84 -7.02 5.87
N SER A 252 -18.71 -6.28 6.96
CA SER A 252 -19.81 -6.10 7.91
C SER A 252 -20.87 -5.11 7.40
N VAL A 253 -22.14 -5.33 7.79
CA VAL A 253 -23.25 -4.40 7.53
C VAL A 253 -22.93 -2.99 8.03
N ARG A 254 -22.29 -2.88 9.21
CA ARG A 254 -21.88 -1.60 9.78
C ARG A 254 -20.93 -0.87 8.84
N SER A 255 -19.83 -1.51 8.44
CA SER A 255 -18.84 -0.90 7.55
C SER A 255 -19.44 -0.47 6.22
N ALA A 256 -20.34 -1.29 5.67
CA ALA A 256 -21.02 -0.97 4.43
C ALA A 256 -21.87 0.30 4.55
N LEU A 257 -22.71 0.40 5.59
CA LEU A 257 -23.52 1.59 5.86
C LEU A 257 -22.65 2.82 6.12
N GLU A 258 -21.55 2.69 6.86
CA GLU A 258 -20.65 3.80 7.19
C GLU A 258 -19.90 4.31 5.96
N LEU A 259 -19.33 3.43 5.12
CA LEU A 259 -18.61 3.83 3.91
C LEU A 259 -19.53 4.44 2.85
N LEU A 260 -20.69 3.81 2.58
CA LEU A 260 -21.65 4.32 1.60
C LEU A 260 -22.29 5.63 2.07
N GLY A 261 -22.64 5.74 3.36
CA GLY A 261 -23.16 6.97 3.94
C GLY A 261 -22.15 8.12 3.91
N ALA A 262 -20.86 7.83 4.16
CA ALA A 262 -19.80 8.82 4.04
C ALA A 262 -19.57 9.25 2.57
N ALA A 263 -19.68 8.34 1.60
CA ALA A 263 -19.57 8.69 0.18
C ALA A 263 -20.67 9.68 -0.23
N TYR A 264 -21.91 9.45 0.20
CA TYR A 264 -23.02 10.39 0.00
C TYR A 264 -22.74 11.78 0.59
N ALA A 265 -22.09 11.83 1.76
CA ALA A 265 -21.71 13.10 2.38
C ALA A 265 -20.69 13.88 1.52
N VAL A 266 -19.74 13.18 0.88
CA VAL A 266 -18.81 13.79 -0.09
C VAL A 266 -19.59 14.40 -1.25
N HIS A 267 -20.36 13.58 -1.96
CA HIS A 267 -21.14 14.02 -3.11
C HIS A 267 -22.47 13.27 -3.22
N PRO A 268 -23.62 13.96 -3.32
CA PRO A 268 -24.93 13.31 -3.37
C PRO A 268 -25.13 12.35 -4.54
N ALA A 269 -24.48 12.59 -5.69
CA ALA A 269 -24.58 11.67 -6.84
C ALA A 269 -24.03 10.27 -6.56
N PHE A 270 -23.21 10.09 -5.50
CA PHE A 270 -22.84 8.74 -5.07
C PHE A 270 -24.02 7.93 -4.50
N ALA A 271 -25.17 8.53 -4.21
CA ALA A 271 -26.38 7.80 -3.80
C ALA A 271 -26.93 6.88 -4.90
N GLU A 272 -26.84 7.32 -6.15
CA GLU A 272 -27.34 6.56 -7.32
C GLU A 272 -26.23 5.73 -7.98
N ALA A 273 -25.00 5.79 -7.44
CA ALA A 273 -23.89 4.98 -7.93
C ALA A 273 -24.17 3.48 -7.75
N ARG A 274 -23.86 2.70 -8.79
CA ARG A 274 -24.03 1.25 -8.74
C ARG A 274 -22.94 0.64 -7.86
N ILE A 275 -23.33 -0.18 -6.89
CA ILE A 275 -22.38 -0.99 -6.13
C ILE A 275 -21.88 -2.12 -7.03
N VAL A 276 -20.56 -2.17 -7.23
CA VAL A 276 -19.89 -3.18 -8.06
C VAL A 276 -19.42 -4.35 -7.20
N GLU A 277 -18.78 -4.05 -6.06
CA GLU A 277 -18.10 -5.06 -5.27
C GLU A 277 -17.97 -4.64 -3.80
N PHE A 278 -18.16 -5.60 -2.91
CA PHE A 278 -17.74 -5.52 -1.52
C PHE A 278 -16.52 -6.42 -1.34
N GLY A 279 -15.50 -5.94 -0.65
CA GLY A 279 -14.27 -6.69 -0.46
C GLY A 279 -13.58 -6.39 0.86
N SER A 280 -12.73 -7.32 1.30
CA SER A 280 -11.86 -7.07 2.43
C SER A 280 -10.54 -7.83 2.30
N GLY A 281 -9.50 -7.30 2.95
CA GLY A 281 -8.19 -7.94 3.05
C GLY A 281 -7.61 -7.82 4.45
N LEU A 282 -6.76 -8.77 4.82
CA LEU A 282 -6.08 -8.79 6.12
C LEU A 282 -4.69 -8.20 5.99
N ARG A 283 -4.51 -6.98 6.51
CA ARG A 283 -3.23 -6.28 6.49
C ARG A 283 -2.28 -6.93 7.50
N PRO A 284 -1.13 -7.47 7.07
CA PRO A 284 -0.15 -8.01 8.01
C PRO A 284 0.51 -6.86 8.75
N ALA A 285 0.37 -6.85 10.08
CA ALA A 285 0.94 -5.83 10.96
C ALA A 285 1.65 -6.46 12.15
N PHE A 286 2.69 -5.82 12.64
CA PHE A 286 3.23 -6.08 13.98
C PHE A 286 2.47 -5.25 15.03
N PRO A 287 2.66 -5.51 16.34
CA PRO A 287 1.96 -4.76 17.40
C PRO A 287 2.21 -3.25 17.36
N ASP A 288 3.36 -2.82 16.86
CA ASP A 288 3.76 -1.41 16.67
C ASP A 288 3.36 -0.83 15.31
N ASN A 289 2.70 -1.62 14.44
CA ASN A 289 2.35 -1.26 13.05
C ASN A 289 3.53 -0.90 12.14
N LEU A 290 4.77 -1.17 12.57
CA LEU A 290 5.96 -0.85 11.78
C LEU A 290 6.38 -2.04 10.91
N PRO A 291 6.86 -1.80 9.67
CA PRO A 291 7.43 -2.85 8.85
C PRO A 291 8.73 -3.36 9.44
N ARG A 292 9.07 -4.62 9.17
CA ARG A 292 10.34 -5.21 9.61
C ARG A 292 11.01 -5.98 8.49
N ILE A 293 12.33 -5.82 8.41
CA ILE A 293 13.24 -6.68 7.67
C ILE A 293 14.00 -7.52 8.69
N THR A 294 13.58 -8.77 8.88
CA THR A 294 14.23 -9.70 9.81
C THR A 294 15.30 -10.49 9.08
N ILE A 295 16.51 -10.53 9.62
CA ILE A 295 17.69 -11.12 9.01
C ILE A 295 18.13 -12.32 9.84
N GLY A 296 18.00 -13.52 9.27
CA GLY A 296 18.60 -14.76 9.75
C GLY A 296 19.81 -15.19 8.90
N LYS A 297 20.30 -16.41 9.08
CA LYS A 297 21.51 -16.91 8.38
C LYS A 297 21.38 -16.89 6.85
N ASN A 298 20.34 -17.53 6.30
CA ASN A 298 20.07 -17.60 4.85
C ASN A 298 18.65 -17.14 4.50
N LYS A 299 17.91 -16.61 5.48
CA LYS A 299 16.53 -16.19 5.35
C LYS A 299 16.39 -14.74 5.76
N ILE A 300 15.77 -13.96 4.89
CA ILE A 300 15.35 -12.59 5.17
C ILE A 300 13.82 -12.60 5.14
N ALA A 301 13.15 -11.93 6.06
CA ALA A 301 11.69 -11.78 6.03
C ALA A 301 11.33 -10.29 5.98
N VAL A 302 10.49 -9.90 5.03
CA VAL A 302 10.06 -8.50 4.82
C VAL A 302 8.54 -8.44 4.92
N ASN A 303 8.04 -8.17 6.12
CA ASN A 303 6.60 -8.23 6.44
C ASN A 303 6.18 -7.08 7.36
N GLY A 304 4.88 -7.02 7.68
CA GLY A 304 4.34 -6.07 8.65
C GLY A 304 4.06 -4.67 8.10
N LEU A 305 3.89 -4.53 6.77
CA LEU A 305 3.70 -3.23 6.11
C LEU A 305 2.35 -2.57 6.44
N TYR A 306 1.47 -3.26 7.18
CA TYR A 306 0.17 -2.77 7.64
C TYR A 306 -0.65 -2.16 6.49
N ARG A 307 -0.98 -0.86 6.57
CA ARG A 307 -1.77 -0.13 5.56
C ARG A 307 -0.92 0.54 4.48
N HIS A 308 0.41 0.46 4.59
CA HIS A 308 1.36 1.21 3.76
C HIS A 308 2.06 0.30 2.73
N GLY A 309 1.49 -0.86 2.38
CA GLY A 309 2.12 -1.86 1.51
C GLY A 309 2.64 -1.31 0.18
N PHE A 310 1.78 -0.61 -0.58
CA PHE A 310 2.14 -0.01 -1.86
C PHE A 310 3.10 1.17 -1.72
N LEU A 311 3.00 1.91 -0.62
CA LEU A 311 3.89 3.03 -0.33
C LEU A 311 5.29 2.55 0.07
N LEU A 312 5.45 1.50 0.87
CA LEU A 312 6.74 1.15 1.50
C LEU A 312 7.51 0.02 0.80
N ALA A 313 6.83 -0.83 0.03
CA ALA A 313 7.46 -1.96 -0.63
C ALA A 313 8.71 -1.57 -1.47
N PRO A 314 8.74 -0.46 -2.23
CA PRO A 314 9.92 -0.08 -3.01
C PRO A 314 11.15 0.19 -2.14
N ALA A 315 11.04 1.05 -1.12
CA ALA A 315 12.16 1.39 -0.25
C ALA A 315 12.63 0.18 0.58
N LEU A 316 11.71 -0.66 1.06
CA LEU A 316 12.08 -1.88 1.77
C LEU A 316 12.83 -2.85 0.86
N ALA A 317 12.48 -2.95 -0.43
CA ALA A 317 13.22 -3.73 -1.40
C ALA A 317 14.61 -3.16 -1.70
N GLU A 318 14.74 -1.84 -1.80
CA GLU A 318 16.03 -1.18 -1.97
C GLU A 318 16.95 -1.45 -0.75
N LEU A 319 16.41 -1.36 0.46
CA LEU A 319 17.15 -1.64 1.69
C LEU A 319 17.59 -3.11 1.78
N THR A 320 16.69 -4.06 1.49
CA THR A 320 17.03 -5.50 1.47
C THR A 320 18.12 -5.80 0.43
N LEU A 321 18.02 -5.24 -0.77
CA LEU A 321 19.04 -5.40 -1.81
C LEU A 321 20.40 -4.84 -1.36
N ARG A 322 20.43 -3.63 -0.78
CA ARG A 322 21.67 -3.02 -0.25
C ARG A 322 22.28 -3.86 0.87
N TYR A 323 21.46 -4.46 1.72
CA TYR A 323 21.93 -5.39 2.74
C TYR A 323 22.59 -6.62 2.10
N VAL A 324 21.93 -7.29 1.16
CA VAL A 324 22.50 -8.49 0.50
C VAL A 324 23.79 -8.16 -0.26
N GLN A 325 23.86 -7.02 -0.94
CA GLN A 325 25.04 -6.68 -1.76
C GLN A 325 26.22 -6.13 -0.96
N ARG A 326 25.96 -5.42 0.14
CA ARG A 326 26.98 -4.60 0.82
C ARG A 326 26.98 -4.72 2.35
N GLY A 327 26.06 -5.50 2.92
CA GLY A 327 25.86 -5.58 4.37
C GLY A 327 25.34 -4.29 5.00
N ALA A 328 24.73 -3.38 4.23
CA ALA A 328 24.21 -2.12 4.73
C ALA A 328 22.99 -2.35 5.64
N ILE A 329 23.01 -1.76 6.84
CA ILE A 329 21.94 -1.91 7.85
C ILE A 329 21.17 -0.60 8.00
N ASP A 330 19.83 -0.69 8.00
CA ASP A 330 18.94 0.38 8.48
C ASP A 330 18.42 0.02 9.87
N ASN A 331 18.81 0.80 10.89
CA ASN A 331 18.53 0.47 12.29
C ASN A 331 17.05 0.63 12.70
N GLU A 332 16.22 1.27 11.88
CA GLU A 332 14.80 1.49 12.21
C GLU A 332 13.95 0.28 11.81
N VAL A 333 14.26 -0.36 10.67
CA VAL A 333 13.46 -1.48 10.14
C VAL A 333 14.17 -2.84 10.16
N MET A 334 15.51 -2.89 10.21
CA MET A 334 16.24 -4.16 10.20
C MET A 334 16.45 -4.73 11.60
N ARG A 335 16.21 -6.04 11.75
CA ARG A 335 16.42 -6.79 12.99
C ARG A 335 17.19 -8.08 12.70
N CYS A 336 18.34 -8.27 13.33
CA CYS A 336 19.04 -9.55 13.31
C CYS A 336 18.41 -10.47 14.38
N VAL A 337 18.15 -11.72 14.02
CA VAL A 337 17.56 -12.74 14.91
C VAL A 337 18.47 -13.93 15.11
#